data_AF-A0A536GG71-F1
#
_entry.id   AF-A0A536GG71-F1
#
_cell.length_a   1.000
_cell.length_b   1.000
_cell.length_c   1.000
_cell.angle_alpha   90.00
_cell.angle_beta   90.00
_cell.angle_gamma   90.00
#
_symmetry.space_group_name_H-M   'P 1'
#
loop_
_entity.id
_entity.type
_entity.pdbx_description
1 polymer ?
#
loop_
_entity_poly.entity_id
_entity_poly.type
_entity_poly.pdbx_seq_one_letter_code
_entity_poly.pdbx_strand_id
1 'polypeptide(L)'
;NRRLSLMMIDLDNLKRINDRLGHSAGDGALRLVAQQLLRVVRASDLCARVGGDEFAVAMPETDIDRARDVATRLRRAVDHAALGMRAPEHVEVSVGIAAWAAGEDWEAVYQAADTDLYEDKRRRKTLRRWRQEDQPSPIRILGRGAGRRRVSGA
;
A
#
# COMPACT_ATOMS: atom_id res chain seq x y z
N ASN A 1 17.69 -26.76 11.17
CA ASN A 1 16.54 -25.86 11.44
C ASN A 1 16.17 -25.15 10.14
N ARG A 2 15.09 -25.56 9.45
CA ARG A 2 14.66 -24.88 8.21
C ARG A 2 13.87 -23.64 8.60
N ARG A 3 14.28 -22.46 8.11
CA ARG A 3 13.58 -21.20 8.38
C ARG A 3 12.39 -21.09 7.44
N LEU A 4 11.28 -20.52 7.90
CA LEU A 4 10.11 -20.23 7.09
C LEU A 4 9.51 -18.93 7.62
N SER A 5 9.14 -18.03 6.73
CA SER A 5 8.42 -16.81 7.09
C SER A 5 7.12 -16.73 6.30
N LEU A 6 6.09 -16.17 6.91
CA LEU A 6 4.80 -15.86 6.30
C LEU A 6 4.71 -14.35 6.14
N MET A 7 4.35 -13.90 4.93
CA MET A 7 4.04 -12.50 4.65
C MET A 7 2.57 -12.40 4.21
N MET A 8 1.77 -11.64 4.92
CA MET A 8 0.42 -11.25 4.55
C MET A 8 0.43 -9.85 3.96
N ILE A 9 -0.40 -9.63 2.94
CA ILE A 9 -0.44 -8.39 2.16
C ILE A 9 -1.91 -8.04 1.94
N ASP A 10 -2.23 -6.75 2.08
CA ASP A 10 -3.57 -6.23 1.84
C ASP A 10 -3.53 -4.93 1.02
N LEU A 11 -4.47 -4.76 0.11
CA LEU A 11 -4.64 -3.53 -0.67
C LEU A 11 -5.48 -2.49 0.09
N ASP A 12 -4.80 -1.48 0.62
CA ASP A 12 -5.33 -0.50 1.57
C ASP A 12 -6.58 0.29 1.11
N ASN A 13 -6.73 0.50 -0.19
CA ASN A 13 -7.74 1.41 -0.77
C ASN A 13 -8.54 0.80 -1.91
N LEU A 14 -8.61 -0.53 -2.02
CA LEU A 14 -9.32 -1.19 -3.12
C LEU A 14 -10.80 -0.75 -3.20
N LYS A 15 -11.50 -0.69 -2.06
CA LYS A 15 -12.89 -0.19 -2.02
C LYS A 15 -13.01 1.23 -2.57
N ARG A 16 -12.10 2.13 -2.19
CA ARG A 16 -12.13 3.53 -2.65
C ARG A 16 -11.86 3.65 -4.16
N ILE A 17 -10.97 2.81 -4.69
CA ILE A 17 -10.73 2.66 -6.13
C ILE A 17 -12.01 2.19 -6.82
N ASN A 18 -12.65 1.13 -6.32
CA ASN A 18 -13.89 0.59 -6.87
C ASN A 18 -15.02 1.64 -6.87
N ASP A 19 -15.22 2.32 -5.75
CA ASP A 19 -16.30 3.29 -5.57
C ASP A 19 -16.13 4.51 -6.49
N ARG A 20 -14.89 4.91 -6.80
CA ARG A 20 -14.59 6.11 -7.62
C ARG A 20 -14.37 5.83 -9.10
N LEU A 21 -13.77 4.69 -9.44
CA LEU A 21 -13.29 4.37 -10.77
C LEU A 21 -13.94 3.10 -11.36
N GLY A 22 -14.80 2.43 -10.58
CA GLY A 22 -15.49 1.21 -10.96
C GLY A 22 -14.66 -0.06 -10.72
N HIS A 23 -15.35 -1.21 -10.68
CA HIS A 23 -14.75 -2.51 -10.40
C HIS A 23 -13.63 -2.91 -11.36
N SER A 24 -13.72 -2.54 -12.65
CA SER A 24 -12.66 -2.80 -13.63
C SER A 24 -11.33 -2.14 -13.23
N ALA A 25 -11.36 -0.98 -12.58
CA ALA A 25 -10.17 -0.31 -12.07
C ALA A 25 -9.60 -1.05 -10.84
N GLY A 26 -10.45 -1.54 -9.95
CA GLY A 26 -10.01 -2.37 -8.83
C GLY A 26 -9.39 -3.69 -9.26
N ASP A 27 -9.96 -4.35 -10.26
CA ASP A 27 -9.35 -5.53 -10.89
C ASP A 27 -7.98 -5.20 -11.48
N GLY A 28 -7.83 -4.01 -12.08
CA GLY A 28 -6.55 -3.49 -12.54
C GLY A 28 -5.54 -3.34 -11.39
N ALA A 29 -5.96 -2.76 -10.26
CA ALA A 29 -5.13 -2.60 -9.08
C ALA A 29 -4.67 -3.95 -8.49
N LEU A 30 -5.60 -4.92 -8.38
CA LEU A 30 -5.29 -6.28 -7.93
C LEU A 30 -4.27 -6.97 -8.85
N ARG A 31 -4.44 -6.87 -10.18
CA ARG A 31 -3.49 -7.42 -11.15
C ARG A 31 -2.12 -6.75 -11.05
N LEU A 32 -2.09 -5.42 -10.87
CA LEU A 32 -0.84 -4.68 -10.69
C LEU A 32 -0.08 -5.19 -9.46
N VAL A 33 -0.74 -5.31 -8.31
CA VAL A 33 -0.10 -5.81 -7.08
C VAL A 33 0.38 -7.25 -7.26
N ALA A 34 -0.44 -8.13 -7.82
CA ALA A 34 -0.04 -9.52 -8.09
C ALA A 34 1.19 -9.61 -9.01
N GLN A 35 1.25 -8.78 -10.06
CA GLN A 35 2.40 -8.73 -10.96
C GLN A 35 3.66 -8.22 -10.27
N GLN A 36 3.55 -7.19 -9.41
CA GLN A 36 4.71 -6.71 -8.65
C GLN A 36 5.15 -7.72 -7.60
N LEU A 37 4.21 -8.43 -6.96
CA LEU A 37 4.50 -9.51 -6.02
C LEU A 37 5.34 -10.61 -6.66
N LEU A 38 4.89 -11.13 -7.81
CA LEU A 38 5.61 -12.18 -8.54
C LEU A 38 7.01 -11.75 -9.03
N ARG A 39 7.26 -10.45 -9.19
CA ARG A 39 8.59 -9.92 -9.57
C ARG A 39 9.55 -9.84 -8.39
N VAL A 40 9.05 -9.71 -7.17
CA VAL A 40 9.90 -9.55 -5.98
C VAL A 40 10.05 -10.82 -5.18
N VAL A 41 9.19 -11.82 -5.33
CA VAL A 41 9.35 -13.14 -4.69
C VAL A 41 10.24 -14.06 -5.51
N ARG A 42 10.75 -15.13 -4.89
CA ARG A 42 11.53 -16.18 -5.56
C ARG A 42 10.59 -17.25 -6.10
N ALA A 43 11.09 -18.05 -7.05
CA ALA A 43 10.35 -19.21 -7.56
C ALA A 43 10.06 -20.28 -6.49
N SER A 44 10.83 -20.31 -5.40
CA SER A 44 10.64 -21.20 -4.25
C SER A 44 9.53 -20.73 -3.30
N ASP A 45 9.09 -19.48 -3.41
CA ASP A 45 8.09 -18.90 -2.52
C ASP A 45 6.69 -19.26 -3.03
N LEU A 46 5.78 -19.61 -2.12
CA LEU A 46 4.39 -19.92 -2.46
C LEU A 46 3.54 -18.66 -2.28
N CYS A 47 3.05 -18.11 -3.39
CA CYS A 47 2.14 -16.97 -3.39
C CYS A 47 0.69 -17.42 -3.58
N ALA A 48 -0.23 -16.88 -2.79
CA ALA A 48 -1.66 -17.12 -2.90
C ALA A 48 -2.45 -15.82 -2.75
N ARG A 49 -3.61 -15.74 -3.41
CA ARG A 49 -4.66 -14.76 -3.07
C ARG A 49 -5.60 -15.45 -2.10
N VAL A 50 -5.67 -14.94 -0.88
CA VAL A 50 -6.42 -15.57 0.23
C VAL A 50 -7.77 -14.90 0.47
N GLY A 51 -7.96 -13.68 -0.05
CA GLY A 51 -9.20 -12.92 0.07
C GLY A 51 -9.51 -12.02 -1.12
N GLY A 52 -10.45 -11.10 -0.94
CA GLY A 52 -10.85 -10.12 -1.96
C GLY A 52 -9.73 -9.16 -2.34
N ASP A 53 -9.02 -8.65 -1.35
CA ASP A 53 -7.90 -7.70 -1.43
C ASP A 53 -6.62 -8.23 -0.78
N GLU A 54 -6.64 -9.49 -0.33
CA GLU A 54 -5.58 -10.07 0.48
C GLU A 54 -4.76 -11.13 -0.27
N PHE A 55 -3.44 -11.05 -0.10
CA PHE A 55 -2.47 -12.02 -0.60
C PHE A 55 -1.62 -12.55 0.56
N ALA A 56 -1.13 -13.77 0.41
CA ALA A 56 -0.18 -14.39 1.32
C ALA A 56 1.01 -14.97 0.57
N VAL A 57 2.18 -14.94 1.21
CA VAL A 57 3.41 -15.57 0.71
C VAL A 57 4.03 -16.41 1.80
N ALA A 58 4.15 -17.71 1.56
CA ALA A 58 5.02 -18.57 2.37
C ALA A 58 6.43 -18.57 1.74
N MET A 59 7.43 -18.25 2.56
CA MET A 59 8.82 -18.03 2.13
C MET A 59 9.76 -19.05 2.79
N PRO A 60 9.96 -20.22 2.18
CA PRO A 60 10.92 -21.20 2.68
C PRO A 60 12.34 -20.61 2.74
N GLU A 61 13.12 -21.10 3.69
CA GLU A 61 14.54 -20.74 3.88
C GLU A 61 14.75 -19.24 4.02
N THR A 62 13.76 -18.56 4.61
CA THR A 62 13.73 -17.11 4.78
C THR A 62 13.48 -16.76 6.24
N ASP A 63 14.34 -15.90 6.80
CA ASP A 63 14.15 -15.30 8.11
C ASP A 63 13.38 -13.98 8.03
N ILE A 64 13.01 -13.46 9.21
CA ILE A 64 12.18 -12.27 9.33
C ILE A 64 12.79 -11.05 8.63
N ASP A 65 14.11 -10.86 8.70
CA ASP A 65 14.77 -9.69 8.12
C ASP A 65 14.79 -9.77 6.60
N ARG A 66 15.06 -10.94 6.03
CA ARG A 66 14.93 -11.16 4.58
C ARG A 66 13.49 -11.02 4.11
N ALA A 67 12.50 -11.49 4.87
CA ALA A 67 11.10 -11.29 4.54
C ALA A 67 10.73 -9.79 4.54
N ARG A 68 11.21 -9.02 5.52
CA ARG A 68 11.06 -7.54 5.57
C ARG A 68 11.72 -6.83 4.38
N ASP A 69 12.88 -7.31 3.93
CA ASP A 69 13.50 -6.79 2.70
C ASP A 69 12.58 -7.00 1.49
N VAL A 70 12.00 -8.20 1.34
CA VAL A 70 11.05 -8.50 0.24
C VAL A 70 9.82 -7.61 0.32
N ALA A 71 9.24 -7.42 1.50
CA ALA A 71 8.10 -6.54 1.70
C ALA A 71 8.42 -5.07 1.36
N THR A 72 9.62 -4.60 1.70
CA THR A 72 10.09 -3.26 1.35
C THR A 72 10.22 -3.10 -0.17
N ARG A 73 10.75 -4.11 -0.87
CA ARG A 73 10.81 -4.12 -2.34
C ARG A 73 9.42 -4.14 -2.96
N LEU A 74 8.51 -4.94 -2.43
CA LEU A 74 7.12 -5.02 -2.89
C LEU A 74 6.47 -3.65 -2.87
N ARG A 75 6.53 -2.96 -1.72
CA ARG A 75 5.95 -1.62 -1.56
C ARG A 75 6.51 -0.65 -2.59
N ARG A 76 7.84 -0.59 -2.74
CA ARG A 76 8.49 0.28 -3.73
C ARG A 76 8.06 -0.04 -5.16
N ALA A 77 7.95 -1.32 -5.50
CA ALA A 77 7.53 -1.76 -6.83
C ALA A 77 6.07 -1.38 -7.10
N VAL A 78 5.17 -1.57 -6.13
CA VAL A 78 3.76 -1.16 -6.21
C VAL A 78 3.66 0.36 -6.33
N ASP A 79 4.36 1.11 -5.48
CA ASP A 79 4.34 2.56 -5.49
C ASP A 79 4.81 3.10 -6.85
N HIS A 80 5.93 2.57 -7.38
CA HIS A 80 6.44 2.96 -8.68
C HIS A 80 5.49 2.60 -9.84
N ALA A 81 4.92 1.39 -9.82
CA ALA A 81 3.99 0.96 -10.85
C ALA A 81 2.69 1.78 -10.83
N ALA A 82 2.23 2.22 -9.64
CA ALA A 82 1.05 3.04 -9.48
C ALA A 82 1.20 4.43 -10.14
N LEU A 83 2.41 5.00 -10.20
CA LEU A 83 2.68 6.26 -10.90
C LEU A 83 2.35 6.20 -12.40
N GLY A 84 2.44 5.01 -13.00
CA GLY A 84 2.09 4.80 -14.41
C GLY A 84 0.58 4.71 -14.67
N MET A 85 -0.24 4.58 -13.63
CA MET A 85 -1.69 4.57 -13.79
C MET A 85 -2.19 6.01 -13.95
N ARG A 86 -2.99 6.26 -15.00
CA ARG A 86 -3.74 7.52 -15.16
C ARG A 86 -4.96 7.57 -14.21
N ALA A 87 -4.75 7.21 -12.94
CA ALA A 87 -5.78 7.20 -11.92
C ALA A 87 -5.39 8.18 -10.79
N PRO A 88 -6.33 8.99 -10.28
CA PRO A 88 -6.05 9.88 -9.15
C PRO A 88 -5.80 9.11 -7.83
N GLU A 89 -6.16 7.83 -7.79
CA GLU A 89 -5.99 6.93 -6.66
C GLU A 89 -4.65 6.18 -6.76
N HIS A 90 -3.74 6.46 -5.84
CA HIS A 90 -2.51 5.69 -5.70
C HIS A 90 -2.83 4.31 -5.11
N VAL A 91 -2.34 3.23 -5.73
CA VAL A 91 -2.45 1.88 -5.15
C VAL A 91 -1.44 1.77 -4.02
N GLU A 92 -1.89 1.29 -2.88
CA GLU A 92 -1.06 1.13 -1.69
C GLU A 92 -1.31 -0.23 -1.07
N VAL A 93 -0.25 -0.81 -0.48
CA VAL A 93 -0.34 -2.10 0.21
C VAL A 93 0.18 -2.00 1.65
N SER A 94 -0.55 -2.63 2.55
CA SER A 94 -0.07 -2.97 3.89
C SER A 94 0.50 -4.38 3.90
N VAL A 95 1.50 -4.61 4.76
CA VAL A 95 2.15 -5.93 4.88
C VAL A 95 2.36 -6.29 6.35
N GLY A 96 2.15 -7.55 6.68
CA GLY A 96 2.47 -8.14 7.98
C GLY A 96 3.32 -9.38 7.80
N ILE A 97 4.28 -9.62 8.69
CA ILE A 97 5.26 -10.68 8.55
C ILE A 97 5.50 -11.38 9.89
N ALA A 98 5.47 -12.71 9.86
CA ALA A 98 5.91 -13.54 10.97
C ALA A 98 6.91 -14.60 10.51
N ALA A 99 7.90 -14.90 11.34
CA ALA A 99 8.80 -16.02 11.13
C ALA A 99 8.31 -17.22 11.95
N TRP A 100 8.34 -18.40 11.35
CA TRP A 100 7.97 -19.65 12.02
C TRP A 100 9.15 -20.12 12.88
N ALA A 101 8.95 -20.19 14.19
CA ALA A 101 9.89 -20.79 15.11
C ALA A 101 9.64 -22.31 15.30
N ALA A 102 10.70 -23.05 15.61
CA ALA A 102 10.58 -24.49 15.81
C ALA A 102 9.63 -24.81 16.97
N GLY A 103 8.63 -25.64 16.71
CA GLY A 103 7.63 -26.04 17.71
C GLY A 103 6.39 -25.13 17.78
N GLU A 104 6.33 -24.05 17.01
CA GLU A 104 5.10 -23.25 16.87
C GLU A 104 4.09 -23.93 15.95
N ASP A 105 2.81 -23.77 16.29
CA ASP A 105 1.69 -24.12 15.41
C ASP A 105 1.52 -23.06 14.32
N TRP A 106 1.03 -23.49 13.14
CA TRP A 106 0.79 -22.60 12.01
C TRP A 106 -0.16 -21.45 12.38
N GLU A 107 -1.17 -21.73 13.22
CA GLU A 107 -2.18 -20.76 13.63
C GLU A 107 -1.55 -19.60 14.41
N ALA A 108 -0.54 -19.88 15.24
CA ALA A 108 0.21 -18.86 15.97
C ALA A 108 1.02 -17.97 15.01
N VAL A 109 1.66 -18.56 14.00
CA VAL A 109 2.42 -17.81 12.98
C VAL A 109 1.50 -16.93 12.14
N TYR A 110 0.33 -17.45 11.76
CA TYR A 110 -0.67 -16.68 11.01
C TYR A 110 -1.22 -15.52 11.83
N GLN A 111 -1.60 -15.77 13.08
CA GLN A 111 -2.11 -14.73 13.98
C GLN A 111 -1.07 -13.62 14.22
N ALA A 112 0.21 -13.97 14.31
CA ALA A 112 1.30 -13.01 14.42
C ALA A 112 1.45 -12.16 13.14
N ALA A 113 1.38 -12.79 11.96
CA ALA A 113 1.45 -12.07 10.68
C ALA A 113 0.24 -11.15 10.47
N ASP A 114 -0.97 -11.59 10.85
CA ASP A 114 -2.19 -10.80 10.79
C ASP A 114 -2.13 -9.60 11.74
N THR A 115 -1.62 -9.81 12.96
CA THR A 115 -1.41 -8.72 13.94
C THR A 115 -0.44 -7.66 13.40
N ASP A 116 0.70 -8.08 12.83
CA ASP A 116 1.67 -7.17 12.21
C ASP A 116 1.06 -6.42 11.00
N LEU A 117 0.24 -7.11 10.19
CA LEU A 117 -0.49 -6.51 9.07
C LEU A 117 -1.47 -5.44 9.55
N TYR A 118 -2.21 -5.72 10.63
CA TYR A 118 -3.14 -4.77 11.21
C TYR A 118 -2.43 -3.51 11.75
N GLU A 119 -1.30 -3.68 12.43
CA GLU A 119 -0.49 -2.55 12.90
C GLU A 119 0.01 -1.69 11.74
N ASP A 120 0.45 -2.33 10.66
CA ASP A 120 0.88 -1.63 9.46
C ASP A 120 -0.26 -0.86 8.79
N LYS A 121 -1.43 -1.49 8.60
CA LYS A 121 -2.66 -0.83 8.09
C LYS A 121 -2.99 0.40 8.91
N ARG A 122 -2.95 0.29 10.25
CA ARG A 122 -3.23 1.41 11.16
C ARG A 122 -2.24 2.54 10.97
N ARG A 123 -0.93 2.24 10.95
CA ARG A 123 0.12 3.24 10.75
C ARG A 123 -0.04 3.96 9.42
N ARG A 124 -0.25 3.22 8.33
CA ARG A 124 -0.43 3.79 6.98
C ARG A 124 -1.70 4.64 6.89
N LYS A 125 -2.81 4.21 7.50
CA LYS A 125 -4.04 5.02 7.58
C LYS A 125 -3.81 6.35 8.29
N THR A 126 -3.04 6.36 9.38
CA THR A 126 -2.67 7.60 10.09
C THR A 126 -1.81 8.49 9.20
N LEU A 127 -0.75 7.97 8.56
CA LEU A 127 0.12 8.74 7.66
C LEU A 127 -0.65 9.34 6.47
N ARG A 128 -1.61 8.61 5.91
CA ARG A 128 -2.49 9.10 4.84
C ARG A 128 -3.33 10.29 5.28
N ARG A 129 -3.87 10.24 6.51
CA ARG A 129 -4.63 11.37 7.09
C ARG A 129 -3.75 12.61 7.22
N TRP A 130 -2.55 12.46 7.76
CA TRP A 130 -1.61 13.57 7.95
C TRP A 130 -1.22 14.19 6.61
N ARG A 131 -0.93 13.38 5.57
CA ARG A 131 -0.64 13.88 4.20
C ARG A 131 -1.78 14.67 3.57
N GLN A 132 -3.03 14.44 3.98
CA GLN A 132 -4.19 15.18 3.47
C GLN A 132 -4.41 16.48 4.23
N GLU A 133 -4.08 16.51 5.53
CA GLU A 133 -4.21 17.68 6.41
C GLU A 133 -3.08 18.70 6.20
N ASP A 134 -1.84 18.25 5.95
CA ASP A 134 -0.65 19.10 5.77
C ASP A 134 -0.42 19.61 4.34
N GLN A 135 -1.40 19.50 3.42
CA GLN A 135 -1.25 20.13 2.10
C GLN A 135 -1.36 21.64 2.22
N PRO A 136 -0.29 22.42 1.95
CA PRO A 136 -0.38 23.87 2.02
C PRO A 136 -1.44 24.34 1.02
N SER A 137 -2.38 25.16 1.48
CA SER A 137 -3.33 25.82 0.59
C SER A 137 -2.53 26.53 -0.52
N PRO A 138 -2.90 26.38 -1.80
CA PRO A 138 -2.19 27.07 -2.87
C PRO A 138 -2.17 28.56 -2.55
N ILE A 139 -0.97 29.13 -2.47
CA ILE A 139 -0.74 30.54 -2.15
C ILE A 139 -1.58 31.36 -3.14
N ARG A 140 -2.69 31.93 -2.65
CA ARG A 140 -3.49 32.89 -3.41
C ARG A 140 -2.65 34.15 -3.52
N ILE A 141 -1.97 34.33 -4.65
CA ILE A 141 -1.41 35.63 -5.01
C ILE A 141 -2.60 36.56 -5.21
N LEU A 142 -2.96 37.32 -4.17
CA LEU A 142 -3.91 38.41 -4.27
C LEU A 142 -3.32 39.43 -5.25
N GLY A 143 -3.83 39.42 -6.47
CA GLY A 143 -3.50 40.42 -7.47
C GLY A 143 -3.73 41.81 -6.87
N ARG A 144 -2.68 42.64 -6.89
CA ARG A 144 -2.80 44.08 -6.61
C ARG A 144 -3.85 44.67 -7.54
N GLY A 145 -5.06 44.88 -7.02
CA GLY A 145 -6.09 45.66 -7.69
C GLY A 145 -5.60 47.09 -7.86
N ALA A 146 -5.29 47.45 -9.11
CA ALA A 146 -4.98 48.81 -9.50
C ALA A 146 -6.18 49.72 -9.20
N GLY A 147 -5.94 50.78 -8.42
CA GLY A 147 -6.93 51.81 -8.16
C GLY A 147 -7.27 52.58 -9.44
N ARG A 148 -8.55 52.77 -9.71
CA ARG A 148 -9.06 53.88 -10.54
C ARG A 148 -10.22 54.53 -9.79
N ARG A 149 -9.93 55.64 -9.10
CA ARG A 149 -10.95 56.60 -8.68
C ARG A 149 -11.44 57.31 -9.94
N ARG A 150 -12.75 57.24 -10.22
CA ARG A 150 -13.42 58.18 -11.11
C ARG A 150 -13.66 59.48 -10.34
N VAL A 151 -13.21 60.59 -10.90
CA VAL A 151 -13.67 61.92 -10.52
C VAL A 151 -14.57 62.36 -11.67
N SER A 152 -15.87 62.51 -11.41
CA SER A 152 -16.82 63.14 -12.33
C SER A 152 -17.08 64.56 -11.83
N GLY A 153 -16.66 65.54 -12.60
CA GLY A 153 -17.06 66.94 -12.44
C GLY A 153 -17.48 67.48 -13.80
N ALA A 154 -18.76 67.81 -13.93
CA ALA A 154 -19.38 68.86 -14.74
C ALA A 154 -20.90 68.77 -14.49
#